data_AF-A0A1W1WYZ3-F1
#
_entry.id   AF-A0A1W1WYZ3-F1
#
_cell.length_a   1.000
_cell.length_b   1.000
_cell.length_c   1.000
_cell.angle_alpha   90.00
_cell.angle_beta   90.00
_cell.angle_gamma   90.00
#
_symmetry.space_group_name_H-M   'P 1'
#
loop_
_entity.id
_entity.type
_entity.pdbx_description
1 polymer ?
#
loop_
_entity_poly.entity_id
_entity_poly.type
_entity_poly.pdbx_seq_one_letter_code
_entity_poly.pdbx_strand_id
1 'polypeptide(L)'
;MEEESSSFRHPLSDGRWRNFFAGAERILPREVQAELRAHARSIRRAVEELDPWMEALCADTCPDCRDPCCTAGGIFYNLADMLYLLALEQAPPPGQTRTRTGEPCRYLGPGGCALARIQRPYVCVWFLCEPQAQRLSEEPGRVQRRVVELYLRIRRHRLALLEAVGPYRPILEDL
;
A
#
# COMPACT_ATOMS: atom_id res chain seq x y z
N MET A 1 3.71 20.32 3.11
CA MET A 1 2.99 19.03 2.93
C MET A 1 3.81 17.98 3.62
N GLU A 2 3.35 17.40 4.72
CA GLU A 2 4.09 16.30 5.36
C GLU A 2 4.25 15.15 4.39
N GLU A 3 5.49 14.75 4.20
CA GLU A 3 5.91 13.64 3.36
C GLU A 3 5.49 12.34 4.04
N GLU A 4 4.91 11.39 3.28
CA GLU A 4 4.72 10.04 3.81
C GLU A 4 6.07 9.45 4.22
N SER A 5 6.10 8.67 5.29
CA SER A 5 7.33 8.00 5.78
C SER A 5 8.15 7.40 4.63
N SER A 6 9.44 7.72 4.65
CA SER A 6 10.49 7.15 3.79
C SER A 6 11.02 5.81 4.32
N SER A 7 10.68 5.46 5.57
CA SER A 7 11.10 4.22 6.24
C SER A 7 10.58 3.00 5.49
N PHE A 8 11.45 1.99 5.35
CA PHE A 8 11.20 0.72 4.65
C PHE A 8 10.98 0.81 3.13
N ARG A 9 11.20 1.98 2.49
CA ARG A 9 11.16 2.12 1.02
C ARG A 9 12.39 1.53 0.31
N HIS A 10 12.79 0.33 0.71
CA HIS A 10 13.93 -0.40 0.18
C HIS A 10 13.69 -1.91 0.34
N PRO A 11 14.50 -2.77 -0.31
CA PRO A 11 14.41 -4.20 -0.10
C PRO A 11 14.55 -4.57 1.39
N LEU A 12 13.73 -5.53 1.83
CA LEU A 12 13.74 -6.05 3.19
C LEU A 12 13.83 -7.58 3.11
N SER A 13 14.65 -8.20 3.95
CA SER A 13 14.70 -9.67 4.01
C SER A 13 13.37 -10.21 4.57
N ASP A 14 12.97 -11.41 4.14
CA ASP A 14 11.75 -12.05 4.63
C ASP A 14 11.81 -12.29 6.15
N GLY A 15 13.01 -12.49 6.70
CA GLY A 15 13.23 -12.57 8.15
C GLY A 15 12.87 -11.27 8.87
N ARG A 16 13.41 -10.13 8.40
CA ARG A 16 13.11 -8.81 8.99
C ARG A 16 11.65 -8.41 8.79
N TRP A 17 11.07 -8.75 7.63
CA TRP A 17 9.63 -8.59 7.39
C TRP A 17 8.78 -9.32 8.44
N ARG A 18 9.03 -10.62 8.66
CA ARG A 18 8.31 -11.40 9.69
C ARG A 18 8.55 -10.86 11.10
N ASN A 19 9.78 -10.44 11.41
CA ASN A 19 10.13 -9.88 12.71
C ASN A 19 9.35 -8.60 13.00
N PHE A 20 9.16 -7.72 12.01
CA PHE A 20 8.34 -6.53 12.16
C PHE A 20 6.93 -6.88 12.65
N PHE A 21 6.20 -7.75 11.95
CA PHE A 21 4.81 -8.06 12.33
C PHE A 21 4.73 -8.76 13.69
N ALA A 22 5.62 -9.71 13.95
CA ALA A 22 5.66 -10.41 15.24
C ALA A 22 6.09 -9.52 16.41
N GLY A 23 6.95 -8.51 16.16
CA GLY A 23 7.44 -7.57 17.15
C GLY A 23 6.45 -6.44 17.42
N ALA A 24 5.92 -5.82 16.38
CA ALA A 24 5.03 -4.66 16.46
C ALA A 24 3.76 -4.97 17.26
N GLU A 25 3.16 -6.15 17.06
CA GLU A 25 1.97 -6.58 17.82
C GLU A 25 2.24 -6.71 19.34
N ARG A 26 3.48 -7.05 19.74
CA ARG A 26 3.87 -7.16 21.14
C ARG A 26 4.24 -5.82 21.77
N ILE A 27 4.82 -4.92 20.97
CA ILE A 27 5.31 -3.61 21.43
C ILE A 27 4.16 -2.61 21.58
N LEU A 28 3.22 -2.61 20.63
CA LEU A 28 2.16 -1.61 20.59
C LEU A 28 1.10 -1.88 21.67
N PRO A 29 0.73 -0.90 22.50
CA PRO A 29 -0.37 -1.04 23.46
C PRO A 29 -1.71 -1.36 22.77
N ARG A 30 -2.63 -1.97 23.52
CA ARG A 30 -3.95 -2.36 23.00
C ARG A 30 -4.76 -1.18 22.47
N GLU A 31 -4.61 -0.02 23.10
CA GLU A 31 -5.27 1.22 22.74
C GLU A 31 -4.79 1.70 21.36
N VAL A 32 -3.46 1.69 21.14
CA VAL A 32 -2.86 2.03 19.85
C VAL A 32 -3.28 1.02 18.78
N GLN A 33 -3.26 -0.29 19.09
CA GLN A 33 -3.74 -1.31 18.16
C GLN A 33 -5.21 -1.12 17.78
N ALA A 34 -6.07 -0.70 18.71
CA ALA A 34 -7.47 -0.41 18.43
C ALA A 34 -7.63 0.82 17.49
N GLU A 35 -6.82 1.85 17.70
CA GLU A 35 -6.76 3.03 16.83
C GLU A 35 -6.29 2.68 15.42
N LEU A 36 -5.21 1.90 15.29
CA LEU A 36 -4.72 1.41 14.00
C LEU A 36 -5.81 0.64 13.24
N ARG A 37 -6.55 -0.24 13.92
CA ARG A 37 -7.67 -0.97 13.32
C ARG A 37 -8.79 -0.06 12.84
N ALA A 38 -9.10 1.02 13.57
CA ALA A 38 -10.11 1.98 13.14
C ALA A 38 -9.71 2.71 11.84
N HIS A 39 -8.46 3.13 11.74
CA HIS A 39 -7.92 3.75 10.53
C HIS A 39 -7.77 2.75 9.37
N ALA A 40 -7.28 1.54 9.64
CA ALA A 40 -7.15 0.48 8.65
C ALA A 40 -8.51 0.08 8.04
N ARG A 41 -9.58 0.00 8.84
CA ARG A 41 -10.94 -0.21 8.31
C ARG A 41 -11.38 0.89 7.36
N SER A 42 -10.98 2.14 7.63
CA SER A 42 -11.34 3.28 6.78
C SER A 42 -10.54 3.30 5.48
N ILE A 43 -9.25 2.95 5.53
CA ILE A 43 -8.40 2.74 4.35
C ILE A 43 -8.97 1.60 3.51
N ARG A 44 -9.20 0.44 4.11
CA ARG A 44 -9.72 -0.76 3.45
C ARG A 44 -11.00 -0.45 2.66
N ARG A 45 -11.99 0.19 3.29
CA ARG A 45 -13.24 0.57 2.61
C ARG A 45 -13.00 1.48 1.40
N ALA A 46 -12.10 2.45 1.51
CA ALA A 46 -11.78 3.35 0.41
C ALA A 46 -11.03 2.62 -0.72
N VAL A 47 -10.16 1.67 -0.39
CA VAL A 47 -9.47 0.82 -1.38
C VAL A 47 -10.45 -0.13 -2.06
N GLU A 48 -11.33 -0.80 -1.32
CA GLU A 48 -12.38 -1.68 -1.86
C GLU A 48 -13.34 -0.92 -2.78
N GLU A 49 -13.64 0.34 -2.47
CA GLU A 49 -14.48 1.18 -3.33
C GLU A 49 -13.76 1.61 -4.62
N LEU A 50 -12.45 1.84 -4.54
CA LEU A 50 -11.62 2.19 -5.69
C LEU A 50 -11.33 0.98 -6.59
N ASP A 51 -11.32 -0.22 -6.02
CA ASP A 51 -10.83 -1.46 -6.65
C ASP A 51 -11.50 -1.78 -8.00
N PRO A 52 -12.83 -1.75 -8.17
CA PRO A 52 -13.47 -2.08 -9.44
C PRO A 52 -13.02 -1.16 -10.59
N TRP A 53 -12.83 0.13 -10.30
CA TRP A 53 -12.38 1.10 -11.29
C TRP A 53 -10.91 0.88 -11.65
N MET A 54 -10.06 0.64 -10.66
CA MET A 54 -8.64 0.33 -10.89
C MET A 54 -8.45 -1.01 -11.61
N GLU A 55 -9.30 -2.00 -11.35
CA GLU A 55 -9.25 -3.29 -12.02
C GLU A 55 -9.62 -3.15 -13.51
N ALA A 56 -10.67 -2.40 -13.82
CA ALA A 56 -11.04 -2.08 -15.20
C ALA A 56 -9.90 -1.35 -15.93
N LEU A 57 -9.28 -0.35 -15.28
CA LEU A 57 -8.11 0.34 -15.84
C LEU A 57 -6.95 -0.60 -16.11
N CYS A 58 -6.63 -1.49 -15.16
CA CYS A 58 -5.57 -2.47 -15.33
C CYS A 58 -5.88 -3.43 -16.49
N ALA A 59 -7.10 -3.96 -16.57
CA ALA A 59 -7.52 -4.86 -17.63
C ALA A 59 -7.41 -4.22 -19.02
N ASP A 60 -7.72 -2.92 -19.11
CA ASP A 60 -7.67 -2.17 -20.37
C ASP A 60 -6.25 -1.77 -20.80
N THR A 61 -5.33 -1.57 -19.85
CA THR A 61 -4.02 -0.92 -20.13
C THR A 61 -2.81 -1.82 -19.90
N CYS A 62 -2.91 -2.81 -19.02
CA CYS A 62 -1.77 -3.64 -18.63
C CYS A 62 -1.44 -4.81 -19.59
N PRO A 63 -2.37 -5.49 -20.28
CA PRO A 63 -2.03 -6.67 -21.09
C PRO A 63 -0.98 -6.43 -22.18
N ASP A 64 -0.99 -5.25 -22.80
CA ASP A 64 -0.04 -4.87 -23.87
C ASP A 64 1.10 -3.98 -23.36
N CYS A 65 1.22 -3.79 -22.05
CA CYS A 65 2.22 -2.90 -21.46
C CYS A 65 3.62 -3.50 -21.54
N ARG A 66 4.53 -2.83 -22.26
CA ARG A 66 5.94 -3.26 -22.39
C ARG A 66 6.81 -2.89 -21.20
N ASP A 67 6.34 -1.97 -20.34
CA ASP A 67 7.05 -1.49 -19.15
C ASP A 67 6.10 -1.46 -17.94
N PRO A 68 5.71 -2.63 -17.40
CA PRO A 68 4.76 -2.70 -16.32
C PRO A 68 5.34 -2.08 -15.05
N CYS A 69 4.53 -1.36 -14.27
CA CYS A 69 5.01 -0.70 -13.04
C CYS A 69 5.71 -1.68 -12.07
N CYS A 70 5.35 -2.96 -12.09
CA CYS A 70 5.98 -4.01 -11.29
C CYS A 70 7.47 -4.26 -11.60
N THR A 71 7.97 -3.89 -12.78
CA THR A 71 9.40 -3.93 -13.11
C THR A 71 10.15 -2.65 -12.72
N ALA A 72 9.43 -1.57 -12.38
CA ALA A 72 10.04 -0.33 -11.90
C ALA A 72 10.63 -0.51 -10.48
N GLY A 73 11.84 0.00 -10.27
CA GLY A 73 12.64 -0.25 -9.06
C GLY A 73 12.14 0.40 -7.75
N GLY A 74 11.03 1.15 -7.76
CA GLY A 74 10.60 2.00 -6.64
C GLY A 74 9.35 1.53 -5.86
N ILE A 75 8.82 0.35 -6.15
CA ILE A 75 7.56 -0.12 -5.51
C ILE A 75 7.88 -0.89 -4.23
N PHE A 76 7.73 -0.27 -3.06
CA PHE A 76 7.95 -0.92 -1.76
C PHE A 76 6.83 -0.59 -0.78
N TYR A 77 6.55 -1.51 0.14
CA TYR A 77 5.81 -1.21 1.37
C TYR A 77 6.64 -0.27 2.23
N ASN A 78 6.07 0.86 2.67
CA ASN A 78 6.65 1.72 3.69
C ASN A 78 6.06 1.41 5.09
N LEU A 79 6.53 2.12 6.12
CA LEU A 79 6.02 1.93 7.48
C LEU A 79 4.48 2.05 7.57
N ALA A 80 3.87 3.04 6.91
CA ALA A 80 2.42 3.21 6.93
C ALA A 80 1.69 2.01 6.29
N ASP A 81 2.24 1.43 5.23
CA ASP A 81 1.70 0.20 4.66
C ASP A 81 1.82 -0.99 5.62
N MET A 82 2.96 -1.13 6.29
CA MET A 82 3.18 -2.22 7.23
C MET A 82 2.26 -2.13 8.46
N LEU A 83 2.02 -0.92 8.99
CA LEU A 83 1.04 -0.67 10.06
C LEU A 83 -0.39 -0.97 9.60
N TYR A 84 -0.73 -0.59 8.38
CA TYR A 84 -2.03 -0.91 7.79
C TYR A 84 -2.22 -2.43 7.67
N LEU A 85 -1.24 -3.16 7.14
CA LEU A 85 -1.26 -4.62 7.04
C LEU A 85 -1.37 -5.30 8.41
N LEU A 86 -0.63 -4.81 9.41
CA LEU A 86 -0.71 -5.30 10.80
C LEU A 86 -2.14 -5.18 11.34
N ALA A 87 -2.81 -4.07 11.04
CA ALA A 87 -4.15 -3.77 11.51
C ALA A 87 -5.29 -4.41 10.69
N LEU A 88 -5.00 -5.10 9.58
CA LEU A 88 -6.02 -5.81 8.79
C LEU A 88 -6.49 -7.12 9.41
N GLU A 89 -5.79 -7.64 10.43
CA GLU A 89 -6.06 -8.95 11.06
C GLU A 89 -6.10 -10.11 10.03
N GLN A 90 -5.34 -9.97 8.94
CA GLN A 90 -5.11 -10.98 7.92
C GLN A 90 -3.61 -11.30 7.86
N ALA A 91 -3.26 -12.49 7.38
CA ALA A 91 -1.86 -12.80 7.14
C ALA A 91 -1.25 -11.75 6.18
N PRO A 92 -0.14 -11.08 6.56
CA PRO A 92 0.53 -10.17 5.65
C PRO A 92 1.12 -10.97 4.47
N PRO A 93 1.41 -10.32 3.34
CA PRO A 93 2.21 -10.93 2.27
C PRO A 93 3.50 -11.55 2.83
N PRO A 94 4.08 -12.58 2.19
CA PRO A 94 5.24 -13.32 2.72
C PRO A 94 6.51 -12.48 2.89
N GLY A 95 6.60 -11.30 2.25
CA GLY A 95 7.75 -10.40 2.32
C GLY A 95 7.50 -9.03 1.69
N GLN A 96 8.55 -8.21 1.68
CA GLN A 96 8.61 -7.01 0.86
C GLN A 96 8.43 -7.37 -0.63
N THR A 97 8.06 -6.40 -1.47
CA THR A 97 7.86 -6.60 -2.91
C THR A 97 9.08 -7.17 -3.64
N ARG A 98 10.29 -6.91 -3.11
CA ARG A 98 11.58 -7.36 -3.64
C ARG A 98 12.55 -7.70 -2.52
N THR A 99 13.41 -8.66 -2.78
CA THR A 99 14.50 -9.04 -1.86
C THR A 99 15.80 -8.31 -2.17
N ARG A 100 16.00 -7.84 -3.40
CA ARG A 100 17.16 -7.05 -3.81
C ARG A 100 16.77 -5.89 -4.72
N THR A 101 17.63 -4.88 -4.78
CA THR A 101 17.47 -3.74 -5.69
C THR A 101 17.56 -4.22 -7.15
N GLY A 102 16.65 -3.73 -8.00
CA GLY A 102 16.63 -4.05 -9.43
C GLY A 102 15.90 -5.36 -9.79
N GLU A 103 15.50 -6.18 -8.82
CA GLU A 103 14.64 -7.34 -9.09
C GLU A 103 13.21 -6.88 -9.47
N PRO A 104 12.46 -7.62 -10.30
CA PRO A 104 11.04 -7.34 -10.50
C PRO A 104 10.25 -7.60 -9.20
N CYS A 105 9.06 -7.02 -9.09
CA CYS A 105 8.16 -7.32 -7.98
C CYS A 105 7.83 -8.82 -7.94
N ARG A 106 8.08 -9.48 -6.82
CA ARG A 106 7.88 -10.94 -6.66
C ARG A 106 6.40 -11.37 -6.68
N TYR A 107 5.49 -10.40 -6.58
CA TYR A 107 4.05 -10.62 -6.64
C TYR A 107 3.46 -10.46 -8.05
N LEU A 108 4.30 -10.15 -9.05
CA LEU A 108 3.88 -10.15 -10.45
C LEU A 108 3.75 -11.61 -10.94
N GLY A 109 2.54 -12.02 -11.30
CA GLY A 109 2.25 -13.30 -11.93
C GLY A 109 1.80 -13.13 -13.40
N PRO A 110 1.51 -14.24 -14.10
CA PRO A 110 1.15 -14.22 -15.52
C PRO A 110 -0.12 -13.40 -15.85
N GLY A 111 -1.05 -13.31 -14.90
CA GLY A 111 -2.29 -12.54 -15.03
C GLY A 111 -2.27 -11.18 -14.32
N GLY A 112 -1.09 -10.67 -13.96
CA GLY A 112 -0.94 -9.46 -13.16
C GLY A 112 -0.59 -9.76 -11.69
N CYS A 113 -0.88 -8.81 -10.80
CA CYS A 113 -0.46 -8.92 -9.41
C CYS A 113 -1.26 -10.01 -8.66
N ALA A 114 -0.56 -10.95 -8.02
CA ALA A 114 -1.16 -12.04 -7.24
C ALA A 114 -1.76 -11.59 -5.89
N LEU A 115 -1.52 -10.35 -5.46
CA LEU A 115 -2.09 -9.80 -4.24
C LEU A 115 -3.43 -9.12 -4.49
N ALA A 116 -4.37 -9.29 -3.57
CA ALA A 116 -5.57 -8.46 -3.50
C ALA A 116 -5.18 -6.98 -3.29
N ARG A 117 -5.91 -6.02 -3.88
CA ARG A 117 -5.54 -4.59 -3.82
C ARG A 117 -5.43 -4.05 -2.41
N ILE A 118 -6.25 -4.54 -1.49
CA ILE A 118 -6.20 -4.22 -0.07
C ILE A 118 -4.92 -4.67 0.64
N GLN A 119 -4.10 -5.54 0.03
CA GLN A 119 -2.81 -5.98 0.56
C GLN A 119 -1.62 -5.39 -0.19
N ARG A 120 -1.84 -4.68 -1.31
CA ARG A 120 -0.76 -4.07 -2.10
C ARG A 120 -0.19 -2.84 -1.38
N PRO A 121 1.08 -2.46 -1.63
CA PRO A 121 1.62 -1.20 -1.12
C PRO A 121 0.79 -0.01 -1.62
N TYR A 122 0.72 1.08 -0.86
CA TYR A 122 -0.09 2.24 -1.25
C TYR A 122 0.31 2.82 -2.60
N VAL A 123 1.59 2.76 -2.99
CA VAL A 123 2.02 3.16 -4.34
C VAL A 123 1.29 2.38 -5.44
N CYS A 124 0.96 1.11 -5.25
CA CYS A 124 0.16 0.32 -6.20
C CYS A 124 -1.33 0.69 -6.19
N VAL A 125 -1.77 1.50 -5.23
CA VAL A 125 -3.15 1.97 -5.11
C VAL A 125 -3.31 3.35 -5.74
N TRP A 126 -2.36 4.28 -5.53
CA TRP A 126 -2.49 5.66 -6.03
C TRP A 126 -1.75 5.94 -7.34
N PHE A 127 -0.73 5.15 -7.70
CA PHE A 127 0.00 5.37 -8.94
C PHE A 127 -0.85 5.02 -10.15
N LEU A 128 -0.92 5.94 -11.10
CA LEU A 128 -1.48 5.74 -12.43
C LEU A 128 -0.37 6.00 -13.45
N CYS A 129 -0.17 5.07 -14.37
CA CYS A 129 0.67 5.34 -15.54
C CYS A 129 -0.03 6.32 -16.48
N GLU A 130 0.69 6.89 -17.45
CA GLU A 130 0.14 7.86 -18.40
C GLU A 130 -1.15 7.37 -19.10
N PRO A 131 -1.23 6.15 -19.65
CA PRO A 131 -2.48 5.62 -20.20
C PRO A 131 -3.64 5.61 -19.21
N GLN A 132 -3.40 5.22 -17.95
CA GLN A 132 -4.44 5.17 -16.91
C GLN A 132 -4.86 6.57 -16.46
N ALA A 133 -3.92 7.51 -16.35
CA ALA A 133 -4.20 8.89 -16.03
C ALA A 133 -5.03 9.56 -17.14
N GLN A 134 -4.76 9.26 -18.40
CA GLN A 134 -5.57 9.72 -19.53
C GLN A 134 -7.00 9.17 -19.45
N ARG A 135 -7.17 7.87 -19.20
CA ARG A 135 -8.51 7.27 -19.03
C ARG A 135 -9.28 7.93 -17.87
N LEU A 136 -8.63 8.19 -16.74
CA LEU A 136 -9.25 8.95 -15.65
C LEU A 136 -9.68 10.36 -16.09
N SER A 137 -8.90 11.04 -16.93
CA SER A 137 -9.25 12.38 -17.41
C SER A 137 -10.47 12.40 -18.35
N GLU A 138 -10.75 11.28 -19.01
CA GLU A 138 -11.88 11.07 -19.91
C GLU A 138 -13.17 10.66 -19.17
N GLU A 139 -13.06 10.19 -17.92
CA GLU A 139 -14.22 9.84 -17.09
C GLU A 139 -15.11 11.05 -16.77
N PRO A 140 -16.42 10.87 -16.51
CA PRO A 140 -17.27 11.95 -16.05
C PRO A 140 -16.70 12.62 -14.80
N GLY A 141 -16.78 13.95 -14.70
CA GLY A 141 -16.19 14.70 -13.59
C GLY A 141 -16.64 14.25 -12.18
N ARG A 142 -17.81 13.60 -12.06
CA ARG A 142 -18.26 12.97 -10.80
C ARG A 142 -17.35 11.80 -10.38
N VAL A 143 -16.92 10.97 -11.34
CA VAL A 143 -16.04 9.82 -11.11
C VAL A 143 -14.66 10.32 -10.75
N GLN A 144 -14.14 11.30 -11.49
CA GLN A 144 -12.85 11.93 -11.19
C GLN A 144 -12.79 12.48 -9.76
N ARG A 145 -13.80 13.26 -9.36
CA ARG A 145 -13.90 13.78 -7.99
C ARG A 145 -13.98 12.66 -6.95
N ARG A 146 -14.70 11.58 -7.24
CA ARG A 146 -14.81 10.44 -6.32
C ARG A 146 -13.48 9.73 -6.13
N VAL A 147 -12.74 9.46 -7.20
CA VAL A 147 -11.40 8.87 -7.15
C VAL A 147 -10.45 9.74 -6.32
N VAL A 148 -10.45 11.06 -6.55
CA VAL A 148 -9.65 12.02 -5.77
C VAL A 148 -10.04 12.00 -4.29
N GLU A 149 -11.34 11.99 -3.97
CA GLU A 149 -11.83 11.91 -2.60
C GLU A 149 -11.35 10.64 -1.89
N LEU A 150 -11.42 9.49 -2.57
CA LEU A 150 -10.94 8.21 -2.07
C LEU A 150 -9.44 8.24 -1.79
N TYR A 151 -8.62 8.78 -2.70
CA TYR A 151 -7.18 8.96 -2.46
C TYR A 151 -6.89 9.85 -1.27
N LEU A 152 -7.58 10.99 -1.14
CA LEU A 152 -7.41 11.89 -0.01
C LEU A 152 -7.82 11.22 1.31
N ARG A 153 -8.87 10.41 1.30
CA ARG A 153 -9.31 9.63 2.47
C ARG A 153 -8.27 8.58 2.86
N ILE A 154 -7.73 7.82 1.90
CA ILE A 154 -6.67 6.84 2.17
C ILE A 154 -5.45 7.56 2.75
N ARG A 155 -4.97 8.62 2.11
CA ARG A 155 -3.82 9.40 2.57
C ARG A 155 -4.00 9.93 3.99
N ARG A 156 -5.18 10.50 4.30
CA ARG A 156 -5.50 11.01 5.66
C ARG A 156 -5.33 9.92 6.71
N HIS A 157 -5.92 8.75 6.48
CA HIS A 157 -5.83 7.66 7.45
C HIS A 157 -4.45 7.02 7.51
N ARG A 158 -3.66 7.03 6.42
CA ARG A 158 -2.26 6.60 6.45
C ARG A 158 -1.39 7.50 7.31
N LEU A 159 -1.60 8.82 7.25
CA LEU A 159 -0.92 9.76 8.15
C LEU A 159 -1.36 9.54 9.60
N ALA A 160 -2.65 9.28 9.85
CA ALA A 160 -3.14 8.96 11.18
C ALA A 160 -2.53 7.65 11.76
N LEU A 161 -2.29 6.62 10.94
CA LEU A 161 -1.55 5.43 11.38
C LEU A 161 -0.14 5.79 11.89
N LEU A 162 0.54 6.68 11.16
CA LEU A 162 1.89 7.13 11.49
C LEU A 162 1.96 8.01 12.73
N GLU A 163 0.90 8.79 12.98
CA GLU A 163 0.71 9.62 14.18
C GLU A 163 0.45 8.75 15.41
N ALA A 164 -0.46 7.78 15.30
CA ALA A 164 -0.82 6.86 16.39
C ALA A 164 0.38 6.07 16.95
N VAL A 165 1.36 5.75 16.11
CA VAL A 165 2.60 5.07 16.54
C VAL A 165 3.77 6.02 16.81
N GLY A 166 3.57 7.33 16.78
CA GLY A 166 4.64 8.34 16.91
C GLY A 166 5.66 8.02 18.02
N PRO A 167 5.23 7.77 19.27
CA PRO A 167 6.12 7.43 20.38
C PRO A 167 6.90 6.11 20.22
N TYR A 168 6.39 5.19 19.40
CA TYR A 168 6.94 3.85 19.18
C TYR A 168 7.77 3.75 17.89
N ARG A 169 7.75 4.78 17.05
CA ARG A 169 8.37 4.74 15.72
C ARG A 169 9.84 4.30 15.73
N PRO A 170 10.73 4.83 16.60
CA PRO A 170 12.13 4.39 16.62
C PRO A 170 12.26 2.88 16.86
N ILE A 171 11.47 2.35 17.80
CA ILE A 171 11.48 0.91 18.15
C ILE A 171 10.98 0.07 16.97
N LEU A 172 9.92 0.53 16.28
CA LEU A 172 9.36 -0.18 15.12
C LEU A 172 10.31 -0.18 13.91
N GLU A 173 11.08 0.89 13.71
CA GLU A 173 12.04 0.98 12.61
C GLU A 173 13.27 0.09 12.81
N ASP A 174 13.59 -0.23 14.06
CA ASP A 174 14.69 -1.10 14.47
C ASP A 174 14.35 -2.61 14.41
N LEU A 175 13.08 -2.99 14.19
CA LEU A 175 12.66 -4.39 14.00
C LEU A 175 13.13 -4.98 12.66
#